data_AF-A0A8S9LCT8-F1
#
_entry.id   AF-A0A8S9LCT8-F1
#
_cell.length_a   1.000
_cell.length_b   1.000
_cell.length_c   1.000
_cell.angle_alpha   90.00
_cell.angle_beta   90.00
_cell.angle_gamma   90.00
#
_symmetry.space_group_name_H-M   'P 1'
#
loop_
_entity.id
_entity.type
_entity.pdbx_description
1 polymer ?
#
loop_
_entity_poly.entity_id
_entity_poly.type
_entity_poly.pdbx_seq_one_letter_code
_entity_poly.pdbx_strand_id
1 'polypeptide(L)'
;MVLMITKMSLSLYIIHLLIFSLISTYVISNQEEDNLLQGLNSYRTAQSVPPFAKNDKADCVADEIADKLEDEPCTNHTTASTITPGSVPPRLSNYQDILSECKVDPNSTRDGLILPVCIPNRVPTLVLTNYTHTGYARYLNDSRYVGAGVGSEKEWMVVVLTTSTPGGSFSSGEATSLRVMAGLGLMGLLFNCLLVLVSEETTQEENLVADPRLEPISDPTDVELSGGNLVSETIEPPKTKKKGKKRSAVS
;
A
#
# COMPACT_ATOMS: atom_id res chain seq x y z
N MET A 1 -26.78 -9.48 28.57
CA MET A 1 -26.69 -10.03 27.19
C MET A 1 -26.11 -8.99 26.23
N VAL A 2 -26.69 -7.79 26.13
CA VAL A 2 -26.22 -6.66 25.28
C VAL A 2 -24.73 -6.31 25.47
N LEU A 3 -24.23 -6.23 26.71
CA LEU A 3 -22.82 -5.94 26.99
C LEU A 3 -21.84 -7.01 26.47
N MET A 4 -22.27 -8.28 26.40
CA MET A 4 -21.44 -9.35 25.84
C MET A 4 -21.41 -9.29 24.32
N ILE A 5 -22.52 -8.92 23.69
CA ILE A 5 -22.64 -8.75 22.23
C ILE A 5 -21.79 -7.58 21.75
N THR A 6 -21.83 -6.43 22.44
CA THR A 6 -20.99 -5.27 22.09
C THR A 6 -19.49 -5.55 22.26
N LYS A 7 -19.12 -6.29 23.31
CA LYS A 7 -17.73 -6.72 23.55
C LYS A 7 -17.24 -7.70 22.47
N MET A 8 -18.10 -8.61 22.01
CA MET A 8 -17.79 -9.54 20.90
C MET A 8 -17.68 -8.81 19.55
N SER A 9 -18.57 -7.86 19.27
CA SER A 9 -18.53 -7.02 18.06
C SER A 9 -17.25 -6.16 17.99
N LEU A 10 -16.88 -5.52 19.11
CA LEU A 10 -15.64 -4.75 19.22
C LEU A 10 -14.40 -5.63 19.02
N SER A 11 -14.42 -6.85 19.58
CA SER A 11 -13.34 -7.83 19.42
C SER A 11 -13.13 -8.22 17.95
N LEU A 12 -14.21 -8.47 17.21
CA LEU A 12 -14.15 -8.84 15.79
C LEU A 12 -13.65 -7.69 14.89
N TYR A 13 -14.02 -6.46 15.22
CA TYR A 13 -13.52 -5.26 14.53
C TYR A 13 -12.03 -5.05 14.75
N ILE A 14 -11.55 -5.22 15.98
CA ILE A 14 -10.11 -5.16 16.31
C ILE A 14 -9.34 -6.25 15.55
N ILE A 15 -9.87 -7.48 15.49
CA ILE A 15 -9.26 -8.58 14.73
C ILE A 15 -9.17 -8.25 13.23
N HIS A 16 -10.22 -7.65 12.65
CA HIS A 16 -10.18 -7.20 11.25
C HIS A 16 -9.12 -6.13 11.00
N LEU A 17 -9.01 -5.13 11.89
CA LEU A 17 -7.97 -4.10 11.78
C LEU A 17 -6.56 -4.69 11.93
N LEU A 18 -6.38 -5.68 12.81
CA LEU A 18 -5.11 -6.39 12.97
C LEU A 18 -4.77 -7.19 11.71
N ILE A 19 -5.73 -7.94 11.13
CA ILE A 19 -5.52 -8.68 9.89
C ILE A 19 -5.19 -7.73 8.73
N PHE A 20 -5.91 -6.61 8.60
CA PHE A 20 -5.65 -5.61 7.58
C PHE A 20 -4.29 -4.93 7.76
N SER A 21 -3.89 -4.64 9.01
CA SER A 21 -2.56 -4.13 9.34
C SER A 21 -1.47 -5.14 9.00
N LEU A 22 -1.68 -6.43 9.28
CA LEU A 22 -0.74 -7.51 8.97
C LEU A 22 -0.58 -7.71 7.46
N ILE A 23 -1.68 -7.65 6.70
CA ILE A 23 -1.67 -7.67 5.23
C ILE A 23 -0.97 -6.43 4.68
N SER A 24 -1.22 -5.25 5.25
CA SER A 24 -0.55 -4.00 4.86
C SER A 24 0.95 -4.06 5.13
N THR A 25 1.38 -4.69 6.23
CA THR A 25 2.81 -4.90 6.54
C THR A 25 3.45 -6.00 5.69
N TYR A 26 2.71 -7.01 5.25
CA TYR A 26 3.22 -8.00 4.31
C TYR A 26 3.47 -7.41 2.91
N VAL A 27 2.75 -6.34 2.57
CA VAL A 27 2.98 -5.53 1.36
C VAL A 27 4.06 -4.45 1.59
N ILE A 28 4.67 -4.35 2.78
CA ILE A 28 5.88 -3.55 3.01
C ILE A 28 7.05 -4.34 2.42
N SER A 29 7.27 -4.08 1.14
CA SER A 29 8.56 -3.95 0.46
C SER A 29 9.78 -4.46 1.25
N ASN A 30 10.48 -5.45 0.69
CA ASN A 30 11.71 -5.99 1.25
C ASN A 30 12.72 -4.86 1.47
N GLN A 31 12.99 -4.53 2.73
CA GLN A 31 13.83 -3.39 3.10
C GLN A 31 15.24 -3.48 2.49
N GLU A 32 15.76 -4.70 2.29
CA GLU A 32 17.06 -4.92 1.63
C GLU A 32 17.05 -4.51 0.15
N GLU A 33 16.01 -4.90 -0.58
CA GLU A 33 15.84 -4.61 -2.01
C GLU A 33 15.61 -3.11 -2.25
N ASP A 34 14.78 -2.48 -1.41
CA ASP A 34 14.58 -1.03 -1.45
C ASP A 34 15.86 -0.24 -1.13
N ASN A 35 16.62 -0.70 -0.12
CA ASN A 35 17.91 -0.09 0.22
C ASN A 35 18.90 -0.22 -0.94
N LEU A 36 18.92 -1.37 -1.62
CA LEU A 36 19.77 -1.57 -2.80
C LEU A 36 19.34 -0.64 -3.94
N LEU A 37 18.05 -0.58 -4.27
CA LEU A 37 17.53 0.32 -5.30
C LEU A 37 17.85 1.79 -5.00
N GLN A 38 17.69 2.21 -3.74
CA GLN A 38 18.08 3.54 -3.28
C GLN A 38 19.59 3.79 -3.45
N GLY A 39 20.43 2.81 -3.11
CA GLY A 39 21.88 2.87 -3.30
C GLY A 39 22.26 3.02 -4.78
N LEU A 40 21.64 2.24 -5.66
CA LEU A 40 21.84 2.32 -7.11
C LEU A 40 21.39 3.67 -7.67
N ASN A 41 20.28 4.22 -7.19
CA ASN A 41 19.79 5.54 -7.59
C ASN A 41 20.71 6.68 -7.10
N SER A 42 21.28 6.54 -5.90
CA SER A 42 22.30 7.46 -5.40
C SER A 42 23.55 7.43 -6.26
N TYR A 43 24.00 6.22 -6.64
CA TYR A 43 25.12 6.04 -7.58
C TYR A 43 24.82 6.68 -8.94
N ARG A 44 23.66 6.42 -9.56
CA ARG A 44 23.27 7.04 -10.85
C ARG A 44 23.22 8.55 -10.80
N THR A 45 22.70 9.11 -9.70
CA THR A 45 22.68 10.55 -9.48
C THR A 45 24.09 11.13 -9.41
N ALA A 46 25.02 10.47 -8.73
CA ALA A 46 26.43 10.86 -8.71
C ALA A 46 27.08 10.81 -10.11
N GLN A 47 26.62 9.89 -10.96
CA GLN A 47 27.02 9.77 -12.37
C GLN A 47 26.26 10.70 -13.32
N SER A 48 25.39 11.59 -12.81
CA SER A 48 24.55 12.51 -13.59
C SER A 48 23.57 11.80 -14.55
N VAL A 49 23.11 10.61 -14.20
CA VAL A 49 22.11 9.84 -14.95
C VAL A 49 20.82 9.76 -14.12
N PRO A 50 19.62 9.86 -14.72
CA PRO A 50 18.36 9.81 -13.96
C PRO A 50 18.22 8.53 -13.11
N PRO A 51 17.63 8.60 -11.92
CA PRO A 51 17.37 7.40 -11.11
C PRO A 51 16.42 6.44 -11.84
N PHE A 52 16.52 5.16 -11.52
CA PHE A 52 15.57 4.14 -11.94
C PHE A 52 14.21 4.35 -11.26
N ALA A 53 13.14 4.23 -12.04
CA ALA A 53 11.80 3.98 -11.51
C ALA A 53 11.67 2.50 -11.07
N LYS A 54 11.01 2.25 -9.94
CA LYS A 54 10.65 0.88 -9.53
C LYS A 54 9.71 0.25 -10.56
N ASN A 55 9.90 -1.01 -10.89
CA ASN A 55 9.06 -1.76 -11.81
C ASN A 55 8.64 -3.09 -11.18
N ASP A 56 7.39 -3.17 -10.73
CA ASP A 56 6.85 -4.31 -9.98
C ASP A 56 6.91 -5.65 -10.75
N LYS A 57 6.87 -5.61 -12.09
CA LYS A 57 6.99 -6.81 -12.92
C LYS A 57 8.42 -7.30 -13.01
N ALA A 58 9.36 -6.36 -13.11
CA ALA A 58 10.78 -6.65 -13.03
C ALA A 58 11.19 -7.09 -11.62
N ASP A 59 10.57 -6.56 -10.55
CA ASP A 59 10.75 -7.04 -9.16
C ASP A 59 10.38 -8.52 -9.07
N CYS A 60 9.16 -8.89 -9.48
CA CYS A 60 8.73 -10.30 -9.50
C CYS A 60 9.69 -11.19 -10.28
N VAL A 61 10.13 -10.75 -11.47
CA VAL A 61 11.09 -11.53 -12.26
C VAL A 61 12.43 -11.66 -11.54
N ALA A 62 12.88 -10.63 -10.82
CA ALA A 62 14.10 -10.68 -10.04
C ALA A 62 13.99 -11.65 -8.86
N ASP A 63 12.86 -11.64 -8.15
CA ASP A 63 12.54 -12.55 -7.04
C ASP A 63 12.59 -14.00 -7.51
N GLU A 64 11.81 -14.34 -8.54
CA GLU A 64 11.75 -15.70 -9.07
C GLU A 64 13.12 -16.19 -9.59
N ILE A 65 13.94 -15.29 -10.15
CA ILE A 65 15.31 -15.65 -10.54
C ILE A 65 16.15 -15.95 -9.31
N ALA A 66 16.07 -15.12 -8.27
CA ALA A 66 16.81 -15.33 -7.04
C ALA A 66 16.40 -16.66 -6.38
N ASP A 67 15.10 -16.97 -6.34
CA ASP A 67 14.55 -18.23 -5.88
C ASP A 67 15.11 -19.41 -6.67
N LYS A 68 15.19 -19.34 -8.00
CA LYS A 68 15.79 -20.43 -8.79
C LYS A 68 17.29 -20.60 -8.57
N LEU A 69 17.98 -19.57 -8.08
CA LEU A 69 19.40 -19.60 -7.81
C LEU A 69 19.71 -19.97 -6.36
N GLU A 70 18.72 -20.06 -5.48
CA GLU A 70 18.93 -20.18 -4.04
C GLU A 70 19.82 -21.36 -3.61
N ASP A 71 19.75 -22.47 -4.35
CA ASP A 71 20.53 -23.69 -4.05
C ASP A 71 21.88 -23.74 -4.79
N GLU A 72 22.13 -22.79 -5.70
CA GLU A 72 23.40 -22.68 -6.39
C GLU A 72 24.46 -22.08 -5.44
N PRO A 73 25.55 -22.81 -5.17
CA PRO A 73 26.53 -22.40 -4.18
C PRO A 73 27.26 -21.13 -4.61
N CYS A 74 27.39 -20.18 -3.68
CA CYS A 74 28.15 -18.96 -3.88
C CYS A 74 29.67 -19.22 -3.83
N THR A 75 30.23 -19.76 -4.91
CA THR A 75 31.69 -19.93 -5.02
C THR A 75 32.34 -18.62 -5.46
N ASN A 76 33.47 -18.27 -4.83
CA ASN A 76 34.13 -16.98 -4.97
C ASN A 76 34.14 -16.44 -6.41
N HIS A 77 33.51 -15.28 -6.56
CA HIS A 77 33.37 -14.49 -7.78
C HIS A 77 32.57 -15.16 -8.90
N THR A 78 31.24 -15.02 -8.85
CA THR A 78 30.47 -14.87 -10.09
C THR A 78 30.87 -13.51 -10.69
N THR A 79 32.03 -13.45 -11.34
CA THR A 79 32.49 -12.31 -12.12
C THR A 79 31.54 -12.15 -13.30
N ALA A 80 30.48 -11.35 -13.16
CA ALA A 80 29.70 -10.77 -14.27
C ALA A 80 29.78 -11.58 -15.57
N SER A 81 29.40 -12.86 -15.54
CA SER A 81 29.75 -13.79 -16.62
C SER A 81 28.94 -13.40 -17.84
N THR A 82 29.63 -12.79 -18.82
CA THR A 82 29.17 -12.45 -20.17
C THR A 82 27.70 -12.02 -20.26
N ILE A 83 27.30 -11.02 -19.47
CA ILE A 83 25.94 -10.48 -19.57
C ILE A 83 25.80 -9.74 -20.90
N THR A 84 25.12 -10.39 -21.83
CA THR A 84 24.69 -9.78 -23.08
C THR A 84 23.27 -9.21 -22.86
N PRO A 85 22.97 -7.98 -23.30
CA PRO A 85 21.59 -7.49 -23.30
C PRO A 85 20.65 -8.47 -23.99
N GLY A 86 19.54 -8.81 -23.34
CA GLY A 86 18.59 -9.83 -23.82
C GLY A 86 19.03 -11.30 -23.65
N SER A 87 20.24 -11.60 -23.13
CA SER A 87 20.62 -12.97 -22.80
C SER A 87 20.27 -13.29 -21.35
N VAL A 88 19.42 -14.29 -21.19
CA VAL A 88 19.19 -14.94 -19.90
C VAL A 88 20.47 -15.66 -19.45
N PRO A 89 20.84 -15.64 -18.16
CA PRO A 89 21.92 -16.49 -17.66
C PRO A 89 21.74 -17.93 -18.16
N PRO A 90 22.75 -18.60 -18.75
CA PRO A 90 22.61 -19.92 -19.40
C PRO A 90 22.03 -21.02 -18.49
N ARG A 91 21.99 -20.78 -17.18
CA ARG A 91 21.50 -21.70 -16.15
C ARG A 91 20.00 -21.58 -15.86
N LEU A 92 19.34 -20.59 -16.45
CA LEU A 92 17.92 -20.36 -16.22
C LEU A 92 17.08 -20.98 -17.36
N SER A 93 17.08 -22.32 -17.44
CA SER A 93 16.29 -23.07 -18.44
C SER A 93 14.78 -22.78 -18.35
N ASN A 94 14.33 -22.24 -17.22
CA ASN A 94 12.92 -22.03 -16.87
C ASN A 94 12.50 -20.56 -16.96
N TYR A 95 13.21 -19.72 -17.74
CA TYR A 95 12.89 -18.30 -17.82
C TYR A 95 11.46 -18.03 -18.32
N GLN A 96 10.91 -18.87 -19.20
CA GLN A 96 9.52 -18.73 -19.63
C GLN A 96 8.52 -18.99 -18.49
N ASP A 97 8.83 -19.91 -17.59
CA ASP A 97 7.99 -20.19 -16.43
C ASP A 97 7.98 -19.00 -15.47
N ILE A 98 9.13 -18.36 -15.27
CA ILE A 98 9.28 -17.14 -14.47
C ILE A 98 8.44 -16.00 -15.07
N LEU A 99 8.54 -15.78 -16.39
CA LEU A 99 7.72 -14.76 -17.06
C LEU A 99 6.22 -15.07 -16.95
N SER A 100 5.84 -16.34 -17.03
CA SER A 100 4.45 -16.77 -16.86
C SER A 100 3.94 -16.50 -15.44
N GLU A 101 4.70 -16.85 -14.40
CA GLU A 101 4.33 -16.62 -13.00
C GLU A 101 4.17 -15.12 -12.72
N CYS A 102 5.12 -14.31 -13.22
CA CYS A 102 5.07 -12.86 -13.13
C CYS A 102 4.07 -12.19 -14.10
N LYS A 103 3.41 -12.96 -14.96
CA LYS A 103 2.47 -12.48 -16.00
C LYS A 103 3.08 -11.42 -16.91
N VAL A 104 4.33 -11.61 -17.31
CA VAL A 104 5.09 -10.71 -18.20
C VAL A 104 5.00 -11.22 -19.64
N ASP A 105 4.80 -10.32 -20.60
CA ASP A 105 4.89 -10.65 -22.02
C ASP A 105 6.37 -10.93 -22.37
N PRO A 106 6.73 -12.13 -22.88
CA PRO A 106 8.09 -12.43 -23.31
C PRO A 106 8.66 -11.50 -24.37
N ASN A 107 7.81 -10.83 -25.16
CA ASN A 107 8.28 -9.84 -26.13
C ASN A 107 8.68 -8.51 -25.50
N SER A 108 8.32 -8.29 -24.24
CA SER A 108 8.60 -7.06 -23.49
C SER A 108 9.88 -7.10 -22.64
N THR A 109 10.70 -8.15 -22.79
CA THR A 109 11.91 -8.36 -21.96
C THR A 109 13.22 -8.32 -22.75
N ARG A 110 13.17 -8.36 -24.09
CA ARG A 110 14.32 -8.46 -25.00
C ARG A 110 15.36 -7.35 -24.85
N ASP A 111 14.91 -6.12 -24.58
CA ASP A 111 15.78 -4.96 -24.40
C ASP A 111 16.20 -4.75 -22.93
N GLY A 112 15.66 -5.58 -22.03
CA GLY A 112 16.00 -5.60 -20.61
C GLY A 112 17.34 -6.24 -20.29
N LEU A 113 17.74 -6.17 -19.03
CA LEU A 113 18.98 -6.75 -18.55
C LEU A 113 18.79 -7.38 -17.18
N ILE A 114 19.31 -8.59 -16.98
CA ILE A 114 19.29 -9.29 -15.69
C ILE A 114 20.70 -9.26 -15.15
N LEU A 115 20.90 -8.74 -13.94
CA LEU A 115 22.19 -8.58 -13.29
C LEU A 115 22.18 -9.36 -11.97
N PRO A 116 22.52 -10.66 -11.98
CA PRO A 116 22.64 -11.42 -10.75
C PRO A 116 24.00 -11.16 -10.08
N VAL A 117 23.97 -11.08 -8.75
CA VAL A 117 25.14 -11.02 -7.87
C VAL A 117 24.95 -12.06 -6.78
N CYS A 118 26.00 -12.83 -6.51
CA CYS A 118 26.06 -13.75 -5.40
C CYS A 118 27.03 -13.22 -4.34
N ILE A 119 26.55 -13.01 -3.11
CA ILE A 119 27.35 -12.50 -2.01
C ILE A 119 27.12 -13.33 -0.75
N PRO A 120 28.17 -13.98 -0.23
CA PRO A 120 28.09 -14.68 1.04
C PRO A 120 27.66 -13.73 2.16
N ASN A 121 26.66 -14.12 2.93
CA ASN A 121 26.10 -13.35 4.07
C ASN A 121 25.53 -11.94 3.74
N ARG A 122 25.29 -11.63 2.45
CA ARG A 122 24.59 -10.41 1.98
C ARG A 122 24.90 -9.11 2.74
N VAL A 123 26.18 -8.78 2.87
CA VAL A 123 26.56 -7.50 3.48
C VAL A 123 26.17 -6.36 2.52
N PRO A 124 25.22 -5.46 2.84
CA PRO A 124 24.62 -4.54 1.85
C PRO A 124 25.64 -3.63 1.14
N THR A 125 26.69 -3.19 1.86
CA THR A 125 27.79 -2.40 1.28
C THR A 125 28.57 -3.18 0.22
N LEU A 126 28.70 -4.49 0.38
CA LEU A 126 29.34 -5.38 -0.58
C LEU A 126 28.43 -5.63 -1.79
N VAL A 127 27.11 -5.66 -1.59
CA VAL A 127 26.11 -5.76 -2.68
C VAL A 127 26.23 -4.58 -3.61
N LEU A 128 26.13 -3.36 -3.08
CA LEU A 128 26.23 -2.16 -3.91
C LEU A 128 27.58 -2.11 -4.67
N THR A 129 28.68 -2.46 -4.02
CA THR A 129 30.02 -2.47 -4.65
C THR A 129 30.10 -3.48 -5.82
N ASN A 130 29.47 -4.65 -5.72
CA ASN A 130 29.45 -5.63 -6.82
C ASN A 130 28.65 -5.15 -8.04
N TYR A 131 27.71 -4.23 -7.85
CA TYR A 131 27.00 -3.58 -8.95
C TYR A 131 27.80 -2.40 -9.53
N THR A 132 28.38 -1.56 -8.67
CA THR A 132 28.94 -0.27 -9.08
C THR A 132 30.43 -0.33 -9.45
N HIS A 133 31.19 -1.31 -8.97
CA HIS A 133 32.64 -1.43 -9.21
C HIS A 133 33.01 -2.61 -10.13
N THR A 134 32.03 -3.22 -10.80
CA THR A 134 32.25 -4.31 -11.76
C THR A 134 31.84 -3.90 -13.17
N GLY A 135 31.86 -4.86 -14.12
CA GLY A 135 31.35 -4.65 -15.46
C GLY A 135 29.88 -4.21 -15.53
N TYR A 136 29.10 -4.36 -14.45
CA TYR A 136 27.71 -3.89 -14.40
C TYR A 136 27.59 -2.36 -14.38
N ALA A 137 28.62 -1.66 -13.90
CA ALA A 137 28.65 -0.19 -13.83
C ALA A 137 28.33 0.47 -15.19
N ARG A 138 28.74 -0.15 -16.30
CA ARG A 138 28.46 0.36 -17.65
C ARG A 138 26.95 0.41 -17.97
N TYR A 139 26.19 -0.55 -17.46
CA TYR A 139 24.74 -0.63 -17.67
C TYR A 139 24.00 0.26 -16.67
N LEU A 140 24.50 0.33 -15.43
CA LEU A 140 23.97 1.26 -14.43
C LEU A 140 24.18 2.73 -14.82
N ASN A 141 25.21 3.04 -15.60
CA ASN A 141 25.47 4.39 -16.11
C ASN A 141 24.80 4.67 -17.46
N ASP A 142 24.11 3.70 -18.04
CA ASP A 142 23.45 3.87 -19.34
C ASP A 142 22.03 4.44 -19.13
N SER A 143 21.76 5.55 -19.80
CA SER A 143 20.47 6.25 -19.74
C SER A 143 19.35 5.51 -20.48
N ARG A 144 19.67 4.49 -21.29
CA ARG A 144 18.65 3.64 -21.93
C ARG A 144 17.80 2.87 -20.93
N TYR A 145 18.36 2.58 -19.75
CA TYR A 145 17.67 1.92 -18.66
C TYR A 145 17.02 2.98 -17.77
N VAL A 146 15.70 2.89 -17.64
CA VAL A 146 14.87 3.91 -16.98
C VAL A 146 14.16 3.37 -15.74
N GLY A 147 14.11 2.06 -15.58
CA GLY A 147 13.56 1.42 -14.40
C GLY A 147 14.35 0.20 -13.98
N ALA A 148 14.04 -0.30 -12.79
CA ALA A 148 14.65 -1.48 -12.24
C ALA A 148 13.65 -2.24 -11.37
N GLY A 149 13.80 -3.56 -11.35
CA GLY A 149 13.31 -4.40 -10.29
C GLY A 149 14.45 -5.05 -9.52
N VAL A 150 14.26 -5.37 -8.26
CA VAL A 150 15.25 -5.96 -7.37
C VAL A 150 14.61 -7.12 -6.63
N GLY A 151 15.30 -8.25 -6.56
CA GLY A 151 14.84 -9.43 -5.84
C GLY A 151 15.98 -10.18 -5.18
N SER A 152 15.66 -10.97 -4.15
CA SER A 152 16.69 -11.60 -3.32
C SER A 152 16.25 -12.92 -2.65
N GLU A 153 17.03 -13.99 -2.81
CA GLU A 153 16.88 -15.26 -2.06
C GLU A 153 18.25 -15.88 -1.64
N LYS A 154 18.37 -16.32 -0.38
CA LYS A 154 19.59 -16.73 0.36
C LYS A 154 20.86 -15.85 0.19
N GLU A 155 21.72 -16.13 -0.78
CA GLU A 155 22.98 -15.39 -1.03
C GLU A 155 22.92 -14.59 -2.35
N TRP A 156 21.81 -14.68 -3.06
CA TRP A 156 21.60 -14.06 -4.36
C TRP A 156 20.83 -12.75 -4.23
N MET A 157 21.34 -11.75 -4.95
CA MET A 157 20.69 -10.47 -5.19
C MET A 157 20.60 -10.30 -6.71
N VAL A 158 19.42 -10.00 -7.24
CA VAL A 158 19.18 -9.86 -8.67
C VAL A 158 18.63 -8.48 -8.95
N VAL A 159 19.23 -7.76 -9.89
CA VAL A 159 18.68 -6.50 -10.41
C VAL A 159 18.26 -6.70 -11.86
N VAL A 160 17.01 -6.41 -12.17
CA VAL A 160 16.46 -6.46 -13.52
C VAL A 160 16.28 -5.02 -14.03
N LEU A 161 17.06 -4.60 -15.02
CA LEU A 161 16.95 -3.28 -15.63
C LEU A 161 15.91 -3.27 -16.75
N THR A 162 15.07 -2.24 -16.76
CA THR A 162 14.02 -2.02 -17.75
C THR A 162 14.29 -0.78 -18.58
N THR A 163 13.71 -0.73 -19.77
CA THR A 163 13.84 0.39 -20.70
C THR A 163 12.47 1.00 -20.99
N SER A 164 12.45 2.17 -21.63
CA SER A 164 11.20 2.79 -22.08
C SER A 164 10.67 2.20 -23.39
N THR A 165 11.37 1.24 -24.02
CA THR A 165 10.89 0.59 -25.24
C THR A 165 9.87 -0.49 -24.90
N PRO A 166 8.92 -0.79 -25.80
CA PRO A 166 8.03 -1.94 -25.62
C PRO A 166 8.79 -3.25 -25.43
N GLY A 167 9.98 -3.37 -26.02
CA GLY A 167 10.83 -4.56 -25.94
C GLY A 167 11.53 -4.77 -24.61
N GLY A 168 11.54 -3.80 -23.70
CA GLY A 168 12.21 -3.92 -22.39
C GLY A 168 11.42 -3.32 -21.23
N SER A 169 10.11 -3.16 -21.38
CA SER A 169 9.22 -2.57 -20.39
C SER A 169 8.74 -3.54 -19.31
N PHE A 170 8.87 -4.85 -19.53
CA PHE A 170 8.30 -5.91 -18.70
C PHE A 170 6.78 -5.77 -18.51
N SER A 171 6.09 -5.33 -19.57
CA SER A 171 4.63 -5.16 -19.56
C SER A 171 3.90 -6.49 -19.35
N SER A 172 2.69 -6.40 -18.81
CA SER A 172 1.83 -7.56 -18.62
C SER A 172 1.52 -8.27 -19.93
N GLY A 173 1.61 -9.60 -19.93
CA GLY A 173 1.06 -10.44 -21.00
C GLY A 173 -0.45 -10.60 -20.85
N GLU A 174 -1.12 -11.03 -21.92
CA GLU A 174 -2.52 -11.46 -21.86
C GLU A 174 -2.61 -12.71 -20.97
N ALA A 175 -2.92 -12.49 -19.69
CA ALA A 175 -3.13 -13.57 -18.75
C ALA A 175 -4.53 -14.17 -19.00
N THR A 176 -4.61 -15.35 -19.61
CA THR A 176 -5.75 -16.26 -19.39
C THR A 176 -5.62 -16.83 -17.97
N SER A 177 -5.90 -16.01 -16.95
CA SER A 177 -6.04 -16.51 -15.58
C SER A 177 -7.46 -16.21 -15.11
N LEU A 178 -8.35 -17.19 -15.21
CA LEU A 178 -9.56 -17.25 -14.43
C LEU A 178 -9.14 -17.50 -12.97
N ARG A 179 -8.82 -16.44 -12.23
CA ARG A 179 -8.76 -16.50 -10.76
C ARG A 179 -9.97 -15.78 -10.21
N VAL A 180 -10.78 -16.55 -9.50
CA VAL A 180 -12.01 -16.14 -8.81
C VAL A 180 -11.64 -15.13 -7.72
N MET A 181 -11.53 -13.85 -8.09
CA MET A 181 -11.50 -12.72 -7.13
C MET A 181 -12.90 -12.17 -6.84
N ALA A 182 -13.96 -12.85 -7.29
CA ALA A 182 -15.34 -12.48 -6.95
C ALA A 182 -15.77 -12.95 -5.55
N GLY A 183 -14.93 -13.72 -4.82
CA GLY A 183 -15.29 -14.25 -3.50
C GLY A 183 -15.03 -13.28 -2.34
N LEU A 184 -13.84 -12.67 -2.27
CA LEU A 184 -13.40 -11.95 -1.06
C LEU A 184 -14.15 -10.63 -0.83
N GLY A 185 -14.43 -9.87 -1.88
CA GLY A 185 -15.23 -8.64 -1.78
C GLY A 185 -16.69 -8.89 -1.42
N LEU A 186 -17.29 -9.96 -1.97
CA LEU A 186 -18.65 -10.37 -1.64
C LEU A 186 -18.76 -10.84 -0.18
N MET A 187 -17.79 -11.63 0.30
CA MET A 187 -17.79 -12.11 1.68
C MET A 187 -17.62 -10.98 2.70
N GLY A 188 -16.80 -9.97 2.40
CA GLY A 188 -16.68 -8.76 3.22
C GLY A 188 -17.97 -7.94 3.26
N LEU A 189 -18.65 -7.78 2.12
CA LEU A 189 -19.94 -7.08 2.03
C LEU A 189 -21.05 -7.84 2.77
N LEU A 190 -21.11 -9.15 2.63
CA LEU A 190 -22.05 -10.02 3.33
C LEU A 190 -21.83 -9.99 4.85
N PHE A 191 -20.58 -9.97 5.31
CA PHE A 191 -20.25 -9.87 6.72
C PHE A 191 -20.67 -8.51 7.32
N ASN A 192 -20.47 -7.41 6.58
CA ASN A 192 -20.95 -6.09 7.00
C ASN A 192 -22.49 -6.01 7.02
N CYS A 193 -23.18 -6.60 6.04
CA CYS A 193 -24.65 -6.68 6.04
C CYS A 193 -25.19 -7.48 7.24
N LEU A 194 -24.58 -8.62 7.56
CA LEU A 194 -24.98 -9.43 8.72
C LEU A 194 -24.84 -8.66 10.05
N LEU A 195 -23.78 -7.86 10.21
CA LEU A 195 -23.60 -7.03 11.42
C LEU A 195 -24.66 -5.94 11.56
N VAL A 196 -25.10 -5.34 10.45
CA VAL A 196 -26.20 -4.35 10.46
C VAL A 196 -27.53 -4.99 10.81
N LEU A 197 -27.85 -6.16 10.23
CA LEU A 197 -29.09 -6.89 10.52
C LEU A 197 -29.17 -7.35 11.98
N VAL A 198 -28.06 -7.85 12.55
CA VAL A 198 -28.00 -8.23 13.97
C VAL A 198 -28.18 -7.01 14.88
N SER A 199 -27.79 -5.81 14.44
CA SER A 199 -28.02 -4.57 15.21
C SER A 199 -29.49 -4.15 15.17
N GLU A 200 -30.18 -4.34 14.04
CA GLU A 200 -31.58 -3.94 13.85
C GLU A 200 -32.55 -4.85 14.63
N GLU A 201 -32.32 -6.17 14.65
CA GLU A 201 -33.19 -7.11 15.38
C GLU A 201 -33.18 -6.86 16.90
N THR A 202 -32.07 -6.39 17.46
CA THR A 202 -31.97 -6.04 18.90
C THR A 202 -32.76 -4.80 19.30
N THR A 203 -33.16 -3.95 18.35
CA THR A 203 -33.95 -2.74 18.64
C THR A 203 -35.45 -3.04 18.75
N GLN A 204 -35.90 -4.19 18.21
CA GLN A 204 -37.32 -4.55 18.20
C GLN A 204 -37.76 -5.30 19.46
N GLU A 205 -36.83 -5.95 20.19
CA GLU A 205 -37.14 -6.61 21.46
C GLU A 205 -37.37 -5.61 22.61
N GLU A 206 -36.81 -4.38 22.52
CA GLU A 206 -36.96 -3.36 23.57
C GLU A 206 -38.29 -2.58 23.50
N ASN A 207 -38.98 -2.59 22.35
CA ASN A 207 -40.17 -1.75 22.13
C ASN A 207 -41.52 -2.45 22.40
N LEU A 208 -41.54 -3.68 22.89
CA LEU A 208 -42.80 -4.42 23.16
C LEU A 208 -43.17 -4.55 24.65
N VAL A 209 -42.46 -3.87 25.56
CA VAL A 209 -42.75 -3.93 27.01
C VAL A 209 -42.71 -2.53 27.63
N ALA A 210 -43.70 -1.67 27.36
CA ALA A 210 -44.02 -0.52 28.22
C ALA A 210 -45.38 0.14 27.89
N ASP A 211 -46.46 -0.33 28.51
CA ASP A 211 -47.68 0.41 28.92
C ASP A 211 -48.41 -0.48 29.96
N PRO A 212 -49.10 -0.03 31.06
CA PRO A 212 -49.61 1.31 31.39
C PRO A 212 -49.61 1.78 32.88
N ARG A 213 -50.08 3.03 33.06
CA ARG A 213 -50.94 3.59 34.16
C ARG A 213 -50.38 4.04 35.55
N LEU A 214 -50.49 5.37 35.74
CA LEU A 214 -51.22 6.16 36.78
C LEU A 214 -50.67 6.45 38.21
N GLU A 215 -50.59 7.78 38.48
CA GLU A 215 -50.83 8.58 39.73
C GLU A 215 -49.74 8.73 40.83
N PRO A 216 -49.57 9.94 41.45
CA PRO A 216 -50.47 10.38 42.54
C PRO A 216 -50.86 11.90 42.63
N ILE A 217 -52.15 12.17 42.80
CA ILE A 217 -52.91 12.84 43.91
C ILE A 217 -52.37 14.12 44.64
N SER A 218 -53.17 15.23 44.47
CA SER A 218 -53.66 16.33 45.38
C SER A 218 -52.70 17.23 46.20
N ASP A 219 -52.92 18.51 46.57
CA ASP A 219 -53.85 19.68 46.41
C ASP A 219 -53.43 20.66 47.59
N PRO A 220 -54.06 21.80 47.99
CA PRO A 220 -54.81 22.90 47.32
C PRO A 220 -54.34 24.35 47.65
N THR A 221 -54.83 25.28 46.81
CA THR A 221 -55.40 26.65 47.07
C THR A 221 -54.56 27.75 47.80
N ASP A 222 -54.67 29.07 47.54
CA ASP A 222 -55.86 29.92 47.33
C ASP A 222 -55.52 31.38 46.88
N VAL A 223 -56.49 32.02 46.20
CA VAL A 223 -56.87 33.47 46.21
C VAL A 223 -56.16 34.52 45.31
N GLU A 224 -56.74 34.71 44.13
CA GLU A 224 -57.48 35.91 43.65
C GLU A 224 -57.14 37.34 44.18
N LEU A 225 -56.84 38.30 43.28
CA LEU A 225 -57.66 39.50 42.96
C LEU A 225 -56.89 40.59 42.18
N SER A 226 -57.42 40.89 40.98
CA SER A 226 -57.76 42.20 40.41
C SER A 226 -56.77 43.40 40.43
N GLY A 227 -56.32 43.79 39.23
CA GLY A 227 -56.66 45.09 38.62
C GLY A 227 -55.87 46.36 39.02
N GLY A 228 -55.14 46.94 38.06
CA GLY A 228 -54.64 48.32 38.15
C GLY A 228 -53.81 48.73 36.93
N ASN A 229 -54.20 49.82 36.27
CA ASN A 229 -53.83 50.26 34.92
C ASN A 229 -52.97 51.55 34.97
N LEU A 230 -52.52 52.00 33.78
CA LEU A 230 -51.79 53.24 33.40
C LEU A 230 -50.26 53.22 33.58
N VAL A 231 -49.36 53.54 32.64
CA VAL A 231 -49.25 54.20 31.30
C VAL A 231 -48.15 55.28 31.40
N SER A 232 -47.40 55.42 30.29
CA SER A 232 -46.45 56.47 29.88
C SER A 232 -45.02 56.37 30.44
N GLU A 233 -43.94 56.55 29.65
CA GLU A 233 -43.76 56.83 28.22
C GLU A 233 -42.26 56.67 27.88
N THR A 234 -41.98 56.10 26.70
CA THR A 234 -40.91 56.39 25.70
C THR A 234 -39.61 57.07 26.18
N ILE A 235 -38.42 56.61 25.78
CA ILE A 235 -37.74 57.06 24.55
C ILE A 235 -36.66 56.06 24.11
N GLU A 236 -36.63 55.85 22.80
CA GLU A 236 -35.77 54.97 22.00
C GLU A 236 -34.63 55.80 21.30
N PRO A 237 -33.90 55.30 20.27
CA PRO A 237 -32.45 55.01 20.24
C PRO A 237 -31.69 56.02 19.32
N PRO A 238 -30.51 55.79 18.62
CA PRO A 238 -30.31 54.71 17.63
C PRO A 238 -28.85 54.25 17.26
N LYS A 239 -28.77 53.01 16.76
CA LYS A 239 -28.14 52.56 15.48
C LYS A 239 -26.63 52.74 15.13
N THR A 240 -26.06 51.56 14.83
CA THR A 240 -25.47 51.12 13.52
C THR A 240 -23.97 51.20 13.17
N LYS A 241 -23.47 50.00 12.79
CA LYS A 241 -22.71 49.58 11.58
C LYS A 241 -21.37 50.25 11.19
N LYS A 242 -20.34 49.41 11.01
CA LYS A 242 -19.64 49.03 9.73
C LYS A 242 -18.29 48.37 10.10
N LYS A 243 -17.96 47.13 9.73
CA LYS A 243 -17.53 46.56 8.42
C LYS A 243 -16.25 47.16 7.81
N GLY A 244 -15.21 46.31 7.71
CA GLY A 244 -14.12 46.35 6.73
C GLY A 244 -12.73 46.13 7.34
N LYS A 245 -11.67 45.69 6.66
CA LYS A 245 -11.41 44.87 5.47
C LYS A 245 -9.86 44.82 5.33
N LYS A 246 -9.30 43.64 5.06
CA LYS A 246 -7.99 43.25 4.47
C LYS A 246 -6.90 44.33 4.19
N ARG A 247 -5.63 43.95 4.43
CA ARG A 247 -4.48 43.74 3.47
C ARG A 247 -3.18 43.60 4.33
N SER A 248 -2.35 42.56 4.22
CA SER A 248 -1.42 42.10 3.16
C SER A 248 -0.11 42.90 3.06
N ALA A 249 1.01 42.16 3.09
CA ALA A 249 2.28 42.35 2.37
C ALA A 249 3.57 42.64 3.18
N VAL A 250 4.54 41.73 2.98
CA VAL A 250 5.97 41.95 2.65
C VAL A 250 6.92 42.40 3.78
N SER A 251 7.89 41.53 4.08
CA SER A 251 9.30 41.76 3.76
C SER A 251 10.04 40.44 3.55
#